data_AF-A0A662EE48-F1
#
_entry.id   AF-A0A662EE48-F1
#
_cell.length_a   1.000
_cell.length_b   1.000
_cell.length_c   1.000
_cell.angle_alpha   90.00
_cell.angle_beta   90.00
_cell.angle_gamma   90.00
#
_symmetry.space_group_name_H-M   'P 1'
#
loop_
_entity.id
_entity.type
_entity.pdbx_description
1 polymer ?
#
loop_
_entity_poly.entity_id
_entity_poly.type
_entity_poly.pdbx_seq_one_letter_code
_entity_poly.pdbx_strand_id
1 'polypeptide(L)'
;MRSKAGIVLVALCAVGLGVLGADSPDAQSLTIGFIKTALGDIGIMFDWDYCNSKLVSGPAWVIIQNKIHVKSTIHKTSAWGGHITSDEPWMVDEDPNLVRAIICGYGVGTLYLKVKDAYGNKHMWSVPFGEIQVQQGRLYYSLKRQLCAVPPARRNPYSYAEIPGTAPIGNIDAFLATCPPEDELAILEADFPVLFEPAMRTKDPEYACHEPISRMRILSDQLAIYQALRVIRHMKLSEPLPWTPLHPYEWLKSKIGAIVVSYTAEHASCCHVVYPPGKPEGVLAITIPKADQNLLRSRMVWRDPQSGVGLADLILLIFHEARHVDLPHNCGTKDSSLDYMGAWAVQYYMAEMMAAGKIDVGLAGTNYPQYLAALAAEILATRFCNE
;
A
#
# COMPACT_ATOMS: atom_id res chain seq x y z
N MET A 1 16.69 8.10 39.08
CA MET A 1 16.92 6.65 38.89
C MET A 1 15.58 5.93 38.97
N ARG A 2 14.97 5.57 37.83
CA ARG A 2 13.88 4.59 37.76
C ARG A 2 14.09 3.80 36.48
N SER A 3 14.52 2.55 36.64
CA SER A 3 14.68 1.56 35.57
C SER A 3 13.29 1.13 35.09
N LYS A 4 13.03 1.22 33.78
CA LYS A 4 11.89 0.59 33.14
C LYS A 4 12.36 -0.75 32.59
N ALA A 5 11.89 -1.84 33.19
CA ALA A 5 12.04 -3.18 32.65
C ALA A 5 11.14 -3.32 31.41
N GLY A 6 11.76 -3.53 30.25
CA GLY A 6 11.07 -3.98 29.04
C GLY A 6 10.84 -5.48 29.11
N ILE A 7 9.61 -5.90 28.85
CA ILE A 7 9.23 -7.31 28.72
C ILE A 7 9.82 -7.81 27.38
N VAL A 8 10.81 -8.70 27.46
CA VAL A 8 11.33 -9.47 26.32
C VAL A 8 10.43 -10.69 26.13
N LEU A 9 9.75 -10.76 24.99
CA LEU A 9 9.00 -11.95 24.58
C LEU A 9 10.02 -12.96 24.02
N VAL A 10 10.31 -14.02 24.78
CA VAL A 10 11.21 -15.09 24.33
C VAL A 10 10.42 -16.07 23.48
N ALA A 11 10.63 -16.06 22.16
CA ALA A 11 10.19 -17.12 21.27
C ALA A 11 11.09 -18.35 21.51
N LEU A 12 10.58 -19.33 22.25
CA LEU A 12 11.22 -20.63 22.36
C LEU A 12 11.17 -21.34 21.00
N CYS A 13 12.31 -21.82 20.50
CA CYS A 13 12.33 -22.87 19.48
C CYS A 13 11.59 -24.08 20.05
N ALA A 14 10.30 -24.20 19.76
CA ALA A 14 9.47 -25.25 20.31
C ALA A 14 9.94 -26.59 19.75
N VAL A 15 10.37 -27.48 20.64
CA VAL A 15 10.63 -28.88 20.32
C VAL A 15 9.29 -29.59 20.18
N GLY A 16 8.66 -29.42 19.01
CA GLY A 16 7.49 -30.18 18.62
C GLY A 16 7.89 -31.61 18.26
N LEU A 17 7.69 -32.55 19.18
CA LEU A 17 7.69 -33.98 18.88
C LEU A 17 6.43 -34.29 18.05
N GLY A 18 6.51 -34.10 16.73
CA GLY A 18 5.44 -34.50 15.83
C GLY A 18 5.42 -33.70 14.52
N VAL A 19 6.03 -34.29 13.49
CA VAL A 19 5.70 -34.09 12.06
C VAL A 19 5.95 -32.67 11.49
N LEU A 20 7.09 -32.54 10.81
CA LEU A 20 7.40 -31.67 9.66
C LEU A 20 7.17 -30.15 9.83
N GLY A 21 8.25 -29.42 10.16
CA GLY A 21 8.38 -28.00 9.81
C GLY A 21 9.11 -27.10 10.82
N ALA A 22 10.34 -27.42 11.25
CA ALA A 22 11.15 -26.48 12.06
C ALA A 22 12.67 -26.56 11.85
N ASP A 23 13.12 -27.20 10.76
CA ASP A 23 14.52 -27.16 10.29
C ASP A 23 14.69 -26.24 9.06
N SER A 24 13.67 -25.44 8.72
CA SER A 24 13.75 -24.55 7.57
C SER A 24 14.45 -23.24 7.94
N PRO A 25 15.37 -22.72 7.11
CA PRO A 25 15.86 -21.34 7.18
C PRO A 25 14.75 -20.28 7.36
N ASP A 26 13.52 -20.62 7.00
CA ASP A 26 12.33 -19.76 6.96
C ASP A 26 11.74 -19.37 8.33
N ALA A 27 12.21 -19.93 9.45
CA ALA A 27 11.71 -19.60 10.79
C ALA A 27 12.52 -18.49 11.50
N GLN A 28 13.46 -17.86 10.79
CA GLN A 28 14.35 -16.85 11.37
C GLN A 28 13.71 -15.47 11.30
N SER A 29 13.56 -14.83 12.46
CA SER A 29 13.00 -13.47 12.52
C SER A 29 14.14 -12.46 12.57
N LEU A 30 14.18 -11.52 11.63
CA LEU A 30 15.05 -10.35 11.71
C LEU A 30 14.20 -9.15 12.10
N THR A 31 14.48 -8.60 13.28
CA THR A 31 13.88 -7.36 13.75
C THR A 31 14.88 -6.22 13.65
N ILE A 32 14.48 -5.09 13.08
CA ILE A 32 15.28 -3.87 13.07
C ILE A 32 14.60 -2.74 13.83
N GLY A 33 15.37 -1.98 14.60
CA GLY A 33 14.94 -0.80 15.35
C GLY A 33 15.83 0.40 15.04
N PHE A 34 15.29 1.60 15.23
CA PHE A 34 16.02 2.85 14.97
C PHE A 34 16.38 3.54 16.28
N ILE A 35 17.65 3.95 16.39
CA ILE A 35 18.17 4.71 17.52
C ILE A 35 18.76 6.03 17.03
N LYS A 36 18.87 7.00 17.94
CA LYS A 36 19.63 8.23 17.72
C LYS A 36 20.94 8.12 18.50
N THR A 37 22.07 8.25 17.82
CA THR A 37 23.39 8.18 18.46
C THR A 37 23.62 9.42 19.33
N ALA A 38 24.69 9.39 20.15
CA ALA A 38 25.10 10.55 20.95
C ALA A 38 25.40 11.80 20.09
N LEU A 39 25.80 11.61 18.84
CA LEU A 39 26.09 12.68 17.88
C LEU A 39 24.83 13.18 17.13
N GLY A 40 23.71 12.48 17.31
CA GLY A 40 22.43 12.84 16.72
C GLY A 40 22.11 12.15 15.40
N ASP A 41 23.01 11.32 14.89
CA ASP A 41 22.81 10.50 13.70
C ASP A 41 21.80 9.39 13.96
N ILE A 42 21.17 8.88 12.90
CA ILE A 42 20.24 7.76 12.99
C ILE A 42 20.97 6.46 12.70
N GLY A 43 20.91 5.54 13.66
CA GLY A 43 21.46 4.20 13.57
C GLY A 43 20.36 3.14 13.57
N ILE A 44 20.67 1.99 12.99
CA ILE A 44 19.82 0.80 12.94
C ILE A 44 20.43 -0.25 13.87
N MET A 45 19.66 -0.65 14.87
CA MET A 45 19.95 -1.83 15.68
C MET A 45 19.16 -3.00 15.12
N PHE A 46 19.70 -4.21 15.24
CA PHE A 46 18.97 -5.41 14.87
C PHE A 46 19.05 -6.47 15.97
N ASP A 47 18.00 -7.27 16.01
CA ASP A 47 17.88 -8.50 16.78
C ASP A 47 17.44 -9.60 15.81
N TRP A 48 18.07 -10.76 15.89
CA TRP A 48 17.91 -11.82 14.92
C TRP A 48 17.94 -13.20 15.56
N ASP A 49 16.79 -13.88 15.48
CA ASP A 49 16.68 -15.30 15.83
C ASP A 49 17.24 -16.17 14.70
N TYR A 50 18.25 -16.99 15.00
CA TYR A 50 18.87 -17.85 14.02
C TYR A 50 18.81 -19.32 14.42
N CYS A 51 18.70 -20.20 13.42
CA CYS A 51 18.80 -21.66 13.58
C CYS A 51 20.05 -22.16 12.84
N ASN A 52 21.18 -22.28 13.55
CA ASN A 52 22.43 -22.81 13.03
C ASN A 52 23.32 -23.32 14.19
N SER A 53 23.48 -24.63 14.30
CA SER A 53 24.26 -25.26 15.37
C SER A 53 25.76 -24.95 15.33
N LYS A 54 26.29 -24.50 14.18
CA LYS A 54 27.72 -24.24 13.96
C LYS A 54 28.19 -22.88 14.48
N LEU A 55 27.29 -21.93 14.70
CA LEU A 55 27.66 -20.65 15.30
C LEU A 55 28.01 -20.85 16.79
N VAL A 56 29.08 -20.18 17.21
CA VAL A 56 29.56 -20.21 18.59
C VAL A 56 29.18 -18.90 19.29
N SER A 57 28.75 -19.00 20.55
CA SER A 57 28.46 -17.82 21.37
C SER A 57 29.68 -16.92 21.52
N GLY A 58 29.44 -15.61 21.58
CA GLY A 58 30.47 -14.60 21.83
C GLY A 58 30.47 -13.50 20.79
N PRO A 59 31.55 -12.70 20.77
CA PRO A 59 31.70 -11.59 19.82
C PRO A 59 31.68 -12.09 18.37
N ALA A 60 31.03 -11.31 17.52
CA ALA A 60 30.85 -11.60 16.11
C ALA A 60 30.82 -10.30 15.29
N TRP A 61 30.83 -10.49 13.98
CA TRP A 61 30.58 -9.45 13.01
C TRP A 61 29.44 -9.87 12.09
N VAL A 62 28.41 -9.04 11.97
CA VAL A 62 27.41 -9.17 10.91
C VAL A 62 27.82 -8.26 9.77
N ILE A 63 28.00 -8.84 8.59
CA ILE A 63 28.39 -8.15 7.37
C ILE A 63 27.16 -8.05 6.47
N ILE A 64 26.61 -6.85 6.32
CA ILE A 64 25.40 -6.58 5.54
C ILE A 64 25.80 -6.23 4.10
N GLN A 65 25.19 -6.90 3.12
CA GLN A 65 25.44 -6.71 1.68
C GLN A 65 26.94 -6.77 1.30
N ASN A 66 27.75 -7.54 2.04
CA ASN A 66 29.21 -7.61 1.90
C ASN A 66 29.95 -6.28 2.04
N LYS A 67 29.34 -5.26 2.66
CA LYS A 67 29.89 -3.89 2.73
C LYS A 67 29.93 -3.34 4.15
N ILE A 68 28.81 -3.40 4.86
CA ILE A 68 28.66 -2.78 6.18
C ILE A 68 29.03 -3.82 7.23
N HIS A 69 29.90 -3.47 8.17
CA HIS A 69 30.37 -4.35 9.22
C HIS A 69 29.82 -3.87 10.57
N VAL A 70 28.94 -4.67 11.16
CA VAL A 70 28.31 -4.35 12.44
C VAL A 70 28.87 -5.29 13.50
N LYS A 71 29.41 -4.73 14.59
CA LYS A 71 29.79 -5.54 15.76
C LYS A 71 28.53 -6.13 16.37
N SER A 72 28.59 -7.40 16.73
CA SER A 72 27.43 -8.12 17.23
C SER A 72 27.83 -9.18 18.23
N THR A 73 26.89 -9.60 19.04
CA THR A 73 27.07 -10.72 19.96
C THR A 73 26.16 -11.87 19.58
N ILE A 74 26.72 -13.08 19.49
CA ILE A 74 25.97 -14.32 19.34
C ILE A 74 25.67 -14.87 20.73
N HIS A 75 24.40 -15.11 20.99
CA HIS A 75 23.90 -15.70 22.23
C HIS A 75 23.19 -17.01 21.92
N LYS A 76 23.90 -18.12 22.06
CA LYS A 76 23.31 -19.45 21.88
C LYS A 76 22.30 -19.73 22.99
N THR A 77 21.06 -19.99 22.62
CA THR A 77 19.96 -20.30 23.55
C THR A 77 19.63 -21.80 23.57
N SER A 78 20.08 -22.55 22.55
CA SER A 78 19.89 -24.00 22.44
C SER A 78 21.03 -24.67 21.66
N ALA A 79 20.99 -26.00 21.52
CA ALA A 79 21.95 -26.72 20.67
C ALA A 79 21.88 -26.31 19.18
N TRP A 80 20.71 -25.82 18.74
CA TRP A 80 20.37 -25.62 17.33
C TRP A 80 20.34 -24.16 16.92
N GLY A 81 20.29 -23.23 17.86
CA GLY A 81 20.12 -21.81 17.54
C GLY A 81 20.38 -20.87 18.71
N GLY A 82 20.12 -19.61 18.45
CA GLY A 82 20.36 -18.50 19.37
C GLY A 82 19.78 -17.20 18.85
N HIS A 83 20.16 -16.11 19.50
CA HIS A 83 19.91 -14.76 19.03
C HIS A 83 21.22 -14.05 18.70
N ILE A 84 21.20 -13.18 17.70
CA ILE A 84 22.29 -12.26 17.37
C ILE A 84 21.79 -10.85 17.57
N THR A 85 22.50 -10.09 18.39
CA THR A 85 22.20 -8.69 18.66
C THR A 85 23.32 -7.81 18.14
N SER A 86 22.98 -6.69 17.51
CA SER A 86 23.97 -5.67 17.18
C SER A 86 24.49 -4.99 18.46
N ASP A 87 25.80 -4.92 18.64
CA ASP A 87 26.42 -4.17 19.76
C ASP A 87 26.59 -2.68 19.41
N GLU A 88 26.73 -2.39 18.11
CA GLU A 88 26.86 -1.06 17.55
C GLU A 88 25.81 -0.88 16.45
N PRO A 89 25.30 0.35 16.23
CA PRO A 89 24.34 0.58 15.17
C PRO A 89 24.98 0.50 13.78
N TRP A 90 24.25 -0.04 12.81
CA TRP A 90 24.47 0.23 11.39
C TRP A 90 23.99 1.66 11.08
N MET A 91 24.88 2.53 10.59
CA MET A 91 24.53 3.91 10.35
C MET A 91 23.75 4.07 9.03
N VAL A 92 22.65 4.84 9.06
CA VAL A 92 21.75 4.97 7.91
C VAL A 92 22.44 5.57 6.67
N ASP A 93 23.42 6.43 6.88
CA ASP A 93 24.20 7.10 5.84
C ASP A 93 25.23 6.18 5.16
N GLU A 94 25.57 5.02 5.72
CA GLU A 94 26.47 4.04 5.10
C GLU A 94 25.86 3.41 3.84
N ASP A 95 24.54 3.19 3.83
CA ASP A 95 23.81 2.77 2.62
C ASP A 95 22.34 3.24 2.65
N PRO A 96 22.08 4.51 2.35
CA PRO A 96 20.72 5.07 2.41
C PRO A 96 19.78 4.41 1.39
N ASN A 97 20.30 3.81 0.32
CA ASN A 97 19.48 3.10 -0.67
C ASN A 97 19.01 1.76 -0.13
N LEU A 98 19.87 1.00 0.55
CA LEU A 98 19.47 -0.22 1.24
C LEU A 98 18.45 0.07 2.34
N VAL A 99 18.68 1.09 3.15
CA VAL A 99 17.73 1.51 4.20
C VAL A 99 16.40 1.93 3.57
N ARG A 100 16.44 2.72 2.49
CA ARG A 100 15.24 3.07 1.71
C ARG A 100 14.54 1.83 1.17
N ALA A 101 15.27 0.82 0.67
CA ALA A 101 14.66 -0.39 0.15
C ALA A 101 13.95 -1.20 1.27
N ILE A 102 14.55 -1.27 2.46
CA ILE A 102 13.93 -1.94 3.62
C ILE A 102 12.70 -1.16 4.12
N ILE A 103 12.78 0.17 4.22
CA ILE A 103 11.72 1.00 4.82
C ILE A 103 10.61 1.37 3.82
N CYS A 104 10.97 1.56 2.55
CA CYS A 104 10.09 2.09 1.50
C CYS A 104 9.80 1.08 0.38
N GLY A 105 10.56 -0.01 0.24
CA GLY A 105 10.53 -0.90 -0.93
C GLY A 105 9.35 -1.86 -1.01
N TYR A 106 8.33 -1.70 -0.16
CA TYR A 106 7.11 -2.52 -0.14
C TYR A 106 7.36 -4.05 -0.15
N GLY A 107 8.46 -4.49 0.47
CA GLY A 107 8.82 -5.91 0.55
C GLY A 107 9.56 -6.49 -0.67
N VAL A 108 9.86 -5.68 -1.70
CA VAL A 108 10.59 -6.16 -2.89
C VAL A 108 12.10 -6.09 -2.66
N GLY A 109 12.74 -7.25 -2.61
CA GLY A 109 14.20 -7.38 -2.52
C GLY A 109 14.63 -8.32 -1.39
N THR A 110 15.95 -8.44 -1.22
CA THR A 110 16.54 -9.39 -0.27
C THR A 110 17.75 -8.77 0.42
N LEU A 111 17.78 -8.87 1.75
CA LEU A 111 18.91 -8.50 2.58
C LEU A 111 19.85 -9.68 2.73
N TYR A 112 21.09 -9.54 2.29
CA TYR A 112 22.13 -10.55 2.52
C TYR A 112 22.93 -10.22 3.78
N LEU A 113 22.98 -11.17 4.71
CA LEU A 113 23.70 -11.08 5.97
C LEU A 113 24.77 -12.16 6.00
N LYS A 114 25.99 -11.78 6.41
CA LYS A 114 27.07 -12.73 6.67
C LYS A 114 27.55 -12.60 8.09
N VAL A 115 27.37 -13.64 8.90
CA VAL A 115 27.88 -13.69 10.27
C VAL A 115 29.28 -14.27 10.25
N LYS A 116 30.22 -13.59 10.89
CA LYS A 116 31.55 -14.09 11.21
C LYS A 116 31.68 -14.19 12.73
N ASP A 117 31.78 -15.40 13.27
CA ASP A 117 31.94 -15.62 14.71
C ASP A 117 33.38 -15.33 15.19
N ALA A 118 33.61 -15.45 16.51
CA ALA A 118 34.91 -15.23 17.14
C ALA A 118 36.03 -16.15 16.61
N TYR A 119 35.69 -17.30 16.04
CA TYR A 119 36.65 -18.27 15.48
C TYR A 119 36.86 -18.07 13.98
N GLY A 120 36.17 -17.10 13.38
CA GLY A 120 36.27 -16.78 11.96
C GLY A 120 35.40 -17.66 11.06
N ASN A 121 34.53 -18.50 11.63
CA ASN A 121 33.54 -19.23 10.84
C ASN A 121 32.58 -18.24 10.19
N LYS A 122 32.28 -18.45 8.92
CA LYS A 122 31.40 -17.58 8.13
C LYS A 122 30.16 -18.32 7.73
N HIS A 123 29.02 -17.67 7.89
CA HIS A 123 27.73 -18.18 7.50
C HIS A 123 26.95 -17.08 6.79
N MET A 124 26.20 -17.45 5.74
CA MET A 124 25.46 -16.53 4.90
C MET A 124 23.97 -16.78 5.05
N TRP A 125 23.20 -15.69 5.10
CA TRP A 125 21.75 -15.69 5.13
C TRP A 125 21.21 -14.65 4.17
N SER A 126 19.98 -14.88 3.75
CA SER A 126 19.19 -13.98 2.92
C SER A 126 17.81 -13.84 3.54
N VAL A 127 17.36 -12.61 3.75
CA VAL A 127 16.04 -12.31 4.31
C VAL A 127 15.30 -11.43 3.31
N PRO A 128 14.17 -11.87 2.73
CA PRO A 128 13.32 -11.02 1.92
C PRO A 128 12.91 -9.75 2.69
N PHE A 129 12.88 -8.59 2.06
CA PHE A 129 12.54 -7.35 2.77
C PHE A 129 11.14 -7.38 3.40
N GLY A 130 10.20 -8.12 2.80
CA GLY A 130 8.85 -8.31 3.35
C GLY A 130 8.81 -9.11 4.66
N GLU A 131 9.87 -9.85 4.98
CA GLU A 131 9.97 -10.67 6.20
C GLU A 131 10.73 -9.95 7.33
N ILE A 132 11.32 -8.78 7.06
CA ILE A 132 12.02 -7.98 8.08
C ILE A 132 10.98 -7.27 8.94
N GLN A 133 10.99 -7.56 10.23
CA GLN A 133 10.15 -6.87 11.20
C GLN A 133 10.76 -5.51 11.55
N VAL A 134 10.07 -4.43 11.20
CA VAL A 134 10.56 -3.07 11.45
C VAL A 134 9.85 -2.49 12.68
N GLN A 135 10.58 -2.15 13.74
CA GLN A 135 10.01 -1.53 14.93
C GLN A 135 9.47 -0.14 14.60
N GLN A 136 8.14 0.00 14.66
CA GLN A 136 7.43 1.22 14.30
C GLN A 136 7.42 2.22 15.47
N GLY A 137 8.44 3.09 15.51
CA GLY A 137 8.57 4.18 16.48
C GLY A 137 8.66 5.57 15.84
N ARG A 138 8.76 6.62 16.67
CA ARG A 138 8.89 8.01 16.21
C ARG A 138 10.05 8.21 15.22
N LEU A 139 11.19 7.57 15.47
CA LEU A 139 12.35 7.63 14.58
C LEU A 139 12.10 6.92 13.24
N TYR A 140 11.47 5.74 13.26
CA TYR A 140 11.05 5.04 12.02
C TYR A 140 10.19 5.96 11.14
N TYR A 141 9.13 6.55 11.69
CA TYR A 141 8.26 7.43 10.91
C TYR A 141 8.96 8.71 10.43
N SER A 142 9.85 9.28 11.26
CA SER A 142 10.66 10.43 10.83
C SER A 142 11.58 10.07 9.68
N LEU A 143 12.26 8.93 9.77
CA LEU A 143 13.19 8.47 8.76
C LEU A 143 12.45 8.04 7.49
N LYS A 144 11.32 7.34 7.61
CA LYS A 144 10.43 6.99 6.50
C LYS A 144 9.99 8.25 5.76
N ARG A 145 9.58 9.30 6.47
CA ARG A 145 9.30 10.59 5.83
C ARG A 145 10.51 11.17 5.13
N GLN A 146 11.70 11.17 5.73
CA GLN A 146 12.89 11.73 5.08
C GLN A 146 13.38 10.93 3.87
N LEU A 147 13.42 9.61 3.97
CA LEU A 147 13.95 8.73 2.93
C LEU A 147 12.93 8.41 1.85
N CYS A 148 11.65 8.29 2.22
CA CYS A 148 10.57 7.95 1.29
C CYS A 148 9.82 9.19 0.77
N ALA A 149 9.93 10.38 1.39
CA ALA A 149 9.50 11.61 0.73
C ALA A 149 10.54 11.97 -0.33
N VAL A 150 10.20 11.72 -1.58
CA VAL A 150 11.08 11.95 -2.74
C VAL A 150 11.14 13.47 -3.05
N PRO A 151 12.32 14.12 -3.12
CA PRO A 151 12.51 15.36 -3.87
C PRO A 151 12.99 15.08 -5.31
N PRO A 152 12.79 16.04 -6.23
CA PRO A 152 12.36 15.75 -7.60
C PRO A 152 13.49 15.51 -8.60
N ALA A 153 13.09 14.89 -9.71
CA ALA A 153 13.66 15.09 -11.04
C ALA A 153 15.13 14.65 -11.22
N ARG A 154 15.31 13.36 -11.48
CA ARG A 154 15.97 12.85 -12.70
C ARG A 154 15.90 11.33 -12.67
N ARG A 155 14.96 10.76 -13.43
CA ARG A 155 14.80 9.32 -13.69
C ARG A 155 14.24 8.44 -12.57
N ASN A 156 13.29 8.93 -11.78
CA ASN A 156 12.34 7.99 -11.14
C ASN A 156 11.05 8.01 -11.98
N PRO A 157 10.69 6.92 -12.69
CA PRO A 157 9.44 6.86 -13.45
C PRO A 157 8.18 6.96 -12.56
N TYR A 158 8.33 6.87 -11.24
CA TYR A 158 7.25 6.95 -10.26
C TYR A 158 7.27 8.30 -9.53
N SER A 159 6.77 9.34 -10.18
CA SER A 159 6.42 10.61 -9.51
C SER A 159 5.05 10.45 -8.85
N TYR A 160 4.88 10.87 -7.60
CA TYR A 160 3.53 10.95 -7.00
C TYR A 160 2.68 12.03 -7.65
N ALA A 161 3.32 13.04 -8.27
CA ALA A 161 2.65 14.24 -8.71
C ALA A 161 1.74 13.99 -9.91
N GLU A 162 2.20 13.26 -10.92
CA GLU A 162 1.47 13.04 -12.17
C GLU A 162 1.98 11.73 -12.80
N ILE A 163 1.13 11.06 -13.58
CA ILE A 163 1.60 9.97 -14.45
C ILE A 163 2.26 10.56 -15.71
N PRO A 164 3.47 10.10 -16.10
CA PRO A 164 4.10 10.55 -17.33
C PRO A 164 3.22 10.35 -18.56
N GLY A 165 3.18 11.35 -19.43
CA GLY A 165 2.43 11.28 -20.70
C GLY A 165 0.95 11.62 -20.61
N THR A 166 0.42 11.98 -19.43
CA THR A 166 -0.96 12.47 -19.28
C THR A 166 -1.02 13.97 -18.99
N ALA A 167 -2.02 14.63 -19.58
CA ALA A 167 -2.33 16.02 -19.30
C ALA A 167 -3.23 16.12 -18.05
N PRO A 168 -2.90 16.96 -17.04
CA PRO A 168 -3.78 17.17 -15.89
C PRO A 168 -5.18 17.64 -16.27
N ILE A 169 -6.18 17.28 -15.46
CA ILE A 169 -7.58 17.66 -15.68
C ILE A 169 -7.76 19.16 -15.41
N GLY A 170 -8.09 19.95 -16.43
CA GLY A 170 -8.37 21.39 -16.26
C GLY A 170 -9.79 21.69 -15.80
N ASN A 171 -10.77 20.87 -16.20
CA ASN A 171 -12.17 21.00 -15.82
C ASN A 171 -12.81 19.60 -15.80
N ILE A 172 -13.31 19.18 -14.63
CA ILE A 172 -13.81 17.82 -14.45
C ILE A 172 -15.03 17.50 -15.32
N ASP A 173 -15.96 18.44 -15.48
CA ASP A 173 -17.19 18.20 -16.23
C ASP A 173 -16.92 18.06 -17.73
N ALA A 174 -16.03 18.90 -18.27
CA ALA A 174 -15.57 18.80 -19.64
C ALA A 174 -14.80 17.49 -19.89
N PHE A 175 -13.99 17.06 -18.92
CA PHE A 175 -13.23 15.81 -19.01
C PHE A 175 -14.14 14.56 -19.00
N LEU A 176 -15.19 14.58 -18.18
CA LEU A 176 -16.19 13.49 -18.11
C LEU A 176 -17.19 13.51 -19.27
N ALA A 177 -17.27 14.60 -20.04
CA ALA A 177 -18.12 14.69 -21.22
C ALA A 177 -17.57 13.93 -22.44
N THR A 178 -16.29 13.53 -22.41
CA THR A 178 -15.60 12.81 -23.50
C THR A 178 -15.42 11.33 -23.19
N CYS A 179 -15.36 10.50 -24.22
CA CYS A 179 -14.98 9.10 -24.06
C CYS A 179 -13.49 8.97 -23.73
N PRO A 180 -13.07 7.91 -23.01
CA PRO A 180 -11.65 7.56 -22.94
C PRO A 180 -11.10 7.38 -24.37
N PRO A 181 -9.96 8.00 -24.73
CA PRO A 181 -9.23 7.69 -25.95
C PRO A 181 -8.92 6.18 -26.06
N GLU A 182 -8.82 5.66 -27.28
CA GLU A 182 -8.64 4.21 -27.51
C GLU A 182 -7.36 3.65 -26.87
N ASP A 183 -6.25 4.39 -26.98
CA ASP A 183 -4.97 4.03 -26.38
C ASP A 183 -5.01 4.08 -24.85
N GLU A 184 -5.70 5.07 -24.29
CA GLU A 184 -5.94 5.15 -22.86
C GLU A 184 -6.84 4.00 -22.38
N LEU A 185 -7.94 3.70 -23.08
CA LEU A 185 -8.83 2.60 -22.75
C LEU A 185 -8.06 1.27 -22.74
N ALA A 186 -7.22 1.02 -23.73
CA ALA A 186 -6.40 -0.20 -23.78
C ALA A 186 -5.46 -0.34 -22.57
N ILE A 187 -4.90 0.78 -22.08
CA ILE A 187 -4.10 0.79 -20.85
C ILE A 187 -4.98 0.44 -19.64
N LEU A 188 -6.13 1.09 -19.50
CA LEU A 188 -7.06 0.84 -18.38
C LEU A 188 -7.57 -0.60 -18.37
N GLU A 189 -7.85 -1.18 -19.54
CA GLU A 189 -8.28 -2.58 -19.68
C GLU A 189 -7.18 -3.57 -19.33
N ALA A 190 -5.93 -3.27 -19.70
CA ALA A 190 -4.79 -4.13 -19.39
C ALA A 190 -4.45 -4.12 -17.89
N ASP A 191 -4.49 -2.93 -17.29
CA ASP A 191 -4.19 -2.71 -15.87
C ASP A 191 -5.33 -3.19 -14.96
N PHE A 192 -6.58 -2.87 -15.31
CA PHE A 192 -7.78 -3.13 -14.50
C PHE A 192 -8.93 -3.70 -15.34
N PRO A 193 -8.82 -4.96 -15.82
CA PRO A 193 -9.92 -5.62 -16.50
C PRO A 193 -11.18 -5.62 -15.61
N VAL A 194 -12.30 -5.19 -16.19
CA VAL A 194 -13.61 -5.18 -15.51
C VAL A 194 -14.35 -6.47 -15.81
N LEU A 195 -14.53 -7.30 -14.78
CA LEU A 195 -15.19 -8.59 -14.84
C LEU A 195 -16.60 -8.51 -14.27
N PHE A 196 -17.43 -9.52 -14.56
CA PHE A 196 -18.82 -9.58 -14.13
C PHE A 196 -19.11 -10.90 -13.43
N GLU A 197 -19.87 -10.85 -12.34
CA GLU A 197 -20.22 -12.03 -11.52
C GLU A 197 -21.72 -12.10 -11.23
N PRO A 198 -22.47 -13.10 -11.76
CA PRO A 198 -21.98 -14.16 -12.65
C PRO A 198 -21.57 -13.60 -14.02
N ALA A 199 -20.72 -14.34 -14.75
CA ALA A 199 -20.18 -13.90 -16.04
C ALA A 199 -21.24 -13.59 -17.11
N MET A 200 -22.46 -14.11 -16.98
CA MET A 200 -23.54 -13.87 -17.93
C MET A 200 -24.24 -12.54 -17.70
N ARG A 201 -23.92 -11.57 -18.58
CA ARG A 201 -24.63 -10.30 -18.75
C ARG A 201 -25.95 -10.51 -19.49
N THR A 202 -26.98 -11.05 -18.85
CA THR A 202 -28.24 -11.29 -19.57
C THR A 202 -29.02 -10.01 -19.92
N LYS A 203 -28.68 -8.86 -19.32
CA LYS A 203 -29.43 -7.60 -19.50
C LYS A 203 -28.60 -6.32 -19.54
N ASP A 204 -27.29 -6.39 -19.32
CA ASP A 204 -26.46 -5.19 -19.26
C ASP A 204 -25.91 -4.82 -20.63
N PRO A 205 -25.81 -3.51 -20.93
CA PRO A 205 -25.17 -3.05 -22.15
C PRO A 205 -23.72 -3.53 -22.20
N GLU A 206 -23.26 -3.92 -23.39
CA GLU A 206 -21.82 -4.04 -23.66
C GLU A 206 -21.14 -2.67 -23.45
N TYR A 207 -19.82 -2.69 -23.28
CA TYR A 207 -19.08 -1.44 -23.28
C TYR A 207 -19.31 -0.71 -24.60
N ALA A 208 -19.83 0.51 -24.50
CA ALA A 208 -19.97 1.43 -25.61
C ALA A 208 -19.79 2.83 -25.05
N CYS A 209 -19.09 3.68 -25.80
CA CYS A 209 -19.00 5.10 -25.49
C CYS A 209 -19.11 5.88 -26.79
N HIS A 210 -20.04 6.83 -26.83
CA HIS A 210 -20.25 7.71 -27.98
C HIS A 210 -20.38 9.14 -27.49
N GLU A 211 -19.73 10.06 -28.20
CA GLU A 211 -19.79 11.48 -27.85
C GLU A 211 -21.00 12.17 -28.50
N PRO A 212 -21.61 13.16 -27.80
CA PRO A 212 -21.34 13.52 -26.41
C PRO A 212 -21.97 12.52 -25.44
N ILE A 213 -21.27 12.19 -24.35
CA ILE A 213 -21.75 11.20 -23.37
C ILE A 213 -23.11 11.57 -22.77
N SER A 214 -23.39 12.87 -22.64
CA SER A 214 -24.67 13.40 -22.17
C SER A 214 -25.90 12.98 -23.00
N ARG A 215 -25.70 12.46 -24.22
CA ARG A 215 -26.77 11.94 -25.08
C ARG A 215 -26.93 10.42 -25.04
N MET A 216 -26.05 9.72 -24.34
CA MET A 216 -26.15 8.27 -24.20
C MET A 216 -27.34 7.90 -23.33
N ARG A 217 -28.25 7.08 -23.85
CA ARG A 217 -29.46 6.63 -23.13
C ARG A 217 -29.19 5.51 -22.13
N ILE A 218 -28.17 4.71 -22.41
CA ILE A 218 -27.78 3.54 -21.63
C ILE A 218 -26.27 3.64 -21.44
N LEU A 219 -25.85 3.72 -20.19
CA LEU A 219 -24.45 3.75 -19.79
C LEU A 219 -24.08 2.37 -19.25
N SER A 220 -22.93 1.84 -19.65
CA SER A 220 -22.44 0.58 -19.11
C SER A 220 -21.69 0.80 -17.80
N ASP A 221 -21.77 -0.17 -16.89
CA ASP A 221 -21.02 -0.14 -15.63
C ASP A 221 -19.50 -0.08 -15.90
N GLN A 222 -19.04 -0.71 -16.99
CA GLN A 222 -17.66 -0.63 -17.45
C GLN A 222 -17.27 0.81 -17.78
N LEU A 223 -18.11 1.57 -18.49
CA LEU A 223 -17.79 2.96 -18.83
C LEU A 223 -17.64 3.82 -17.58
N ALA A 224 -18.52 3.66 -16.58
CA ALA A 224 -18.40 4.39 -15.32
C ALA A 224 -17.10 4.06 -14.58
N ILE A 225 -16.72 2.78 -14.52
CA ILE A 225 -15.47 2.34 -13.89
C ILE A 225 -14.26 2.86 -14.66
N TYR A 226 -14.24 2.76 -15.99
CA TYR A 226 -13.14 3.29 -16.79
C TYR A 226 -13.03 4.81 -16.69
N GLN A 227 -14.14 5.54 -16.57
CA GLN A 227 -14.08 6.98 -16.33
C GLN A 227 -13.53 7.31 -14.93
N ALA A 228 -13.87 6.53 -13.90
CA ALA A 228 -13.25 6.70 -12.59
C ALA A 228 -11.74 6.46 -12.65
N LEU A 229 -11.31 5.35 -13.26
CA LEU A 229 -9.90 5.01 -13.44
C LEU A 229 -9.16 6.06 -14.28
N ARG A 230 -9.82 6.61 -15.31
CA ARG A 230 -9.30 7.70 -16.14
C ARG A 230 -9.08 8.98 -15.33
N VAL A 231 -10.04 9.37 -14.49
CA VAL A 231 -9.83 10.49 -13.55
C VAL A 231 -8.64 10.20 -12.64
N ILE A 232 -8.61 9.02 -12.01
CA ILE A 232 -7.52 8.59 -11.11
C ILE A 232 -6.16 8.68 -11.81
N ARG A 233 -6.10 8.30 -13.08
CA ARG A 233 -4.90 8.34 -13.91
C ARG A 233 -4.41 9.77 -14.22
N HIS A 234 -5.34 10.72 -14.35
CA HIS A 234 -5.07 12.11 -14.74
C HIS A 234 -5.03 13.11 -13.58
N MET A 235 -5.22 12.64 -12.33
CA MET A 235 -5.09 13.50 -11.15
C MET A 235 -3.69 14.11 -11.06
N LYS A 236 -3.61 15.31 -10.49
CA LYS A 236 -2.32 15.95 -10.18
C LYS A 236 -2.20 16.17 -8.68
N LEU A 237 -1.10 15.73 -8.10
CA LEU A 237 -0.83 15.86 -6.67
C LEU A 237 0.20 16.95 -6.42
N SER A 238 -0.11 17.87 -5.49
CA SER A 238 0.87 18.85 -4.99
C SER A 238 1.72 18.30 -3.85
N GLU A 239 1.27 17.22 -3.20
CA GLU A 239 1.95 16.54 -2.11
C GLU A 239 1.67 15.03 -2.16
N PRO A 240 2.56 14.18 -1.63
CA PRO A 240 2.35 12.73 -1.62
C PRO A 240 1.17 12.34 -0.71
N LEU A 241 0.56 11.20 -1.02
CA LEU A 241 -0.50 10.62 -0.20
C LEU A 241 0.06 10.13 1.15
N PRO A 242 -0.68 10.25 2.27
CA PRO A 242 -0.20 9.83 3.60
C PRO A 242 0.19 8.35 3.71
N TRP A 243 -0.42 7.46 2.89
CA TRP A 243 -0.17 6.02 2.93
C TRP A 243 0.79 5.52 1.83
N THR A 244 1.10 6.34 0.83
CA THR A 244 1.95 5.92 -0.29
C THR A 244 2.71 7.08 -0.93
N PRO A 245 4.01 6.92 -1.24
CA PRO A 245 4.75 7.81 -2.13
C PRO A 245 4.45 7.64 -3.63
N LEU A 246 3.54 6.75 -4.03
CA LEU A 246 3.19 6.55 -5.44
C LEU A 246 2.07 7.51 -5.85
N HIS A 247 1.94 7.73 -7.16
CA HIS A 247 0.74 8.34 -7.72
C HIS A 247 -0.47 7.43 -7.40
N PRO A 248 -1.68 7.97 -7.15
CA PRO A 248 -2.86 7.16 -6.81
C PRO A 248 -3.11 6.00 -7.79
N TYR A 249 -2.95 6.23 -9.10
CA TYR A 249 -3.08 5.19 -10.14
C TYR A 249 -2.04 4.06 -10.02
N GLU A 250 -0.76 4.41 -9.84
CA GLU A 250 0.33 3.41 -9.68
C GLU A 250 0.19 2.64 -8.36
N TRP A 251 -0.23 3.32 -7.29
CA TRP A 251 -0.56 2.65 -6.05
C TRP A 251 -1.67 1.64 -6.26
N LEU A 252 -2.78 2.04 -6.89
CA LEU A 252 -3.92 1.15 -7.13
C LEU A 252 -3.51 -0.08 -7.94
N LYS A 253 -2.71 0.12 -9.00
CA LYS A 253 -2.14 -0.95 -9.83
C LYS A 253 -1.24 -1.92 -9.04
N SER A 254 -0.56 -1.42 -8.01
CA SER A 254 0.25 -2.26 -7.12
C SER A 254 -0.58 -3.10 -6.13
N LYS A 255 -1.89 -2.81 -5.97
CA LYS A 255 -2.77 -3.47 -5.01
C LYS A 255 -3.73 -4.46 -5.65
N ILE A 256 -4.33 -4.09 -6.78
CA ILE A 256 -5.36 -4.89 -7.43
C ILE A 256 -5.05 -5.03 -8.92
N GLY A 257 -5.47 -6.14 -9.51
CA GLY A 257 -5.30 -6.43 -10.94
C GLY A 257 -6.60 -6.63 -11.71
N ALA A 258 -7.76 -6.43 -11.07
CA ALA A 258 -9.08 -6.46 -11.69
C ALA A 258 -10.14 -5.79 -10.81
N ILE A 259 -11.28 -5.44 -11.41
CA ILE A 259 -12.48 -4.97 -10.71
C ILE A 259 -13.65 -5.87 -11.13
N VAL A 260 -14.38 -6.42 -10.17
CA VAL A 260 -15.54 -7.29 -10.41
C VAL A 260 -16.82 -6.52 -10.14
N VAL A 261 -17.72 -6.47 -11.12
CA VAL A 261 -19.10 -6.02 -10.93
C VAL A 261 -19.96 -7.24 -10.60
N SER A 262 -20.42 -7.34 -9.35
CA SER A 262 -21.19 -8.50 -8.88
C SER A 262 -22.68 -8.18 -8.79
N TYR A 263 -23.52 -9.01 -9.42
CA TYR A 263 -24.98 -8.90 -9.35
C TYR A 263 -25.56 -9.50 -8.06
N THR A 264 -24.74 -10.26 -7.32
CA THR A 264 -25.16 -11.00 -6.13
C THR A 264 -24.51 -10.51 -4.86
N ALA A 265 -23.43 -9.73 -4.94
CA ALA A 265 -22.82 -9.13 -3.77
C ALA A 265 -23.76 -8.10 -3.12
N GLU A 266 -23.91 -8.20 -1.79
CA GLU A 266 -24.68 -7.24 -1.00
C GLU A 266 -23.89 -5.95 -0.73
N HIS A 267 -22.56 -6.06 -0.66
CA HIS A 267 -21.65 -4.97 -0.31
C HIS A 267 -20.41 -5.00 -1.20
N ALA A 268 -19.75 -3.83 -1.31
CA ALA A 268 -18.40 -3.78 -1.84
C ALA A 268 -17.45 -4.54 -0.91
N SER A 269 -16.45 -5.18 -1.50
CA SER A 269 -15.48 -5.93 -0.72
C SER A 269 -14.15 -6.07 -1.44
N CYS A 270 -13.13 -6.31 -0.64
CA CYS A 270 -11.83 -6.79 -1.07
C CYS A 270 -11.39 -7.92 -0.13
N CYS A 271 -10.52 -8.84 -0.52
CA CYS A 271 -10.01 -9.07 -1.86
C CYS A 271 -10.15 -10.56 -2.15
N HIS A 272 -10.52 -10.90 -3.38
CA HIS A 272 -10.58 -12.29 -3.81
C HIS A 272 -9.76 -12.47 -5.09
N VAL A 273 -9.26 -13.69 -5.29
CA VAL A 273 -8.44 -14.02 -6.46
C VAL A 273 -9.36 -14.33 -7.63
N VAL A 274 -9.12 -13.67 -8.76
CA VAL A 274 -9.83 -13.90 -10.04
C VAL A 274 -8.84 -14.21 -11.15
N TYR A 275 -9.34 -14.76 -12.25
CA TYR A 275 -8.54 -15.12 -13.43
C TYR A 275 -9.07 -14.34 -14.64
N PRO A 276 -8.54 -13.12 -14.90
CA PRO A 276 -8.96 -12.33 -16.04
C PRO A 276 -8.66 -13.07 -17.37
N PRO A 277 -9.50 -12.89 -18.40
CA PRO A 277 -9.24 -13.49 -19.71
C PRO A 277 -7.83 -13.17 -20.22
N GLY A 278 -7.11 -14.20 -20.67
CA GLY A 278 -5.75 -14.07 -21.19
C GLY A 278 -4.64 -13.93 -20.14
N LYS A 279 -4.95 -13.94 -18.84
CA LYS A 279 -3.95 -14.00 -17.75
C LYS A 279 -3.94 -15.39 -17.13
N PRO A 280 -2.83 -16.15 -17.18
CA PRO A 280 -2.74 -17.49 -16.60
C PRO A 280 -2.63 -17.47 -15.07
N GLU A 281 -2.18 -16.36 -14.50
CA GLU A 281 -2.03 -16.16 -13.07
C GLU A 281 -3.24 -15.47 -12.48
N GLY A 282 -3.60 -15.86 -11.26
CA GLY A 282 -4.67 -15.20 -10.50
C GLY A 282 -4.23 -13.82 -10.02
N VAL A 283 -5.13 -12.85 -10.07
CA VAL A 283 -4.92 -11.49 -9.56
C VAL A 283 -5.90 -11.17 -8.45
N LEU A 284 -5.52 -10.28 -7.53
CA LEU A 284 -6.45 -9.74 -6.53
C LEU A 284 -7.44 -8.79 -7.20
N ALA A 285 -8.71 -8.91 -6.84
CA ALA A 285 -9.77 -8.03 -7.31
C ALA A 285 -10.61 -7.48 -6.15
N ILE A 286 -11.15 -6.28 -6.38
CA ILE A 286 -12.24 -5.71 -5.59
C ILE A 286 -13.57 -6.06 -6.24
N THR A 287 -14.60 -6.22 -5.41
CA THR A 287 -15.98 -6.40 -5.85
C THR A 287 -16.76 -5.12 -5.61
N ILE A 288 -17.46 -4.67 -6.64
CA ILE A 288 -18.44 -3.58 -6.57
C ILE A 288 -19.83 -4.19 -6.83
N PRO A 289 -20.76 -4.10 -5.87
CA PRO A 289 -22.09 -4.65 -6.03
C PRO A 289 -22.88 -3.82 -7.05
N LYS A 290 -23.52 -4.49 -8.01
CA LYS A 290 -24.43 -3.84 -8.95
C LYS A 290 -25.67 -3.29 -8.25
N ALA A 291 -26.09 -3.92 -7.14
CA ALA A 291 -27.23 -3.47 -6.33
C ALA A 291 -27.06 -2.03 -5.84
N ASP A 292 -25.82 -1.54 -5.76
CA ASP A 292 -25.53 -0.12 -5.52
C ASP A 292 -25.72 0.71 -6.81
N GLN A 293 -26.95 0.66 -7.33
CA GLN A 293 -27.32 1.32 -8.58
C GLN A 293 -27.34 2.84 -8.45
N ASN A 294 -27.53 3.38 -7.25
CA ASN A 294 -27.44 4.83 -7.02
C ASN A 294 -26.03 5.31 -7.30
N LEU A 295 -25.08 4.52 -6.84
CA LEU A 295 -23.69 4.65 -7.17
C LEU A 295 -23.51 4.54 -8.69
N LEU A 296 -23.84 3.43 -9.38
CA LEU A 296 -23.52 3.21 -10.80
C LEU A 296 -24.31 4.05 -11.85
N ARG A 297 -25.58 4.38 -11.61
CA ARG A 297 -26.45 5.07 -12.59
C ARG A 297 -26.16 6.56 -12.73
N SER A 298 -25.55 7.18 -11.74
CA SER A 298 -25.28 8.62 -11.69
C SER A 298 -23.84 9.02 -12.07
N ARG A 299 -23.02 8.08 -12.56
CA ARG A 299 -21.53 8.19 -12.58
C ARG A 299 -20.89 8.90 -13.76
N MET A 300 -21.63 9.43 -14.72
CA MET A 300 -20.99 10.24 -15.78
C MET A 300 -20.80 11.70 -15.38
N VAL A 301 -21.28 12.07 -14.19
CA VAL A 301 -21.04 13.37 -13.59
C VAL A 301 -20.25 13.19 -12.30
N TRP A 302 -19.50 14.23 -11.92
CA TRP A 302 -18.73 14.20 -10.68
C TRP A 302 -19.62 13.93 -9.47
N ARG A 303 -20.77 14.60 -9.44
CA ARG A 303 -21.85 14.43 -8.47
C ARG A 303 -23.19 14.75 -9.12
N ASP A 304 -24.15 13.83 -9.04
CA ASP A 304 -25.50 14.07 -9.47
C ASP A 304 -26.28 14.85 -8.40
N PRO A 305 -26.92 15.98 -8.75
CA PRO A 305 -27.63 16.81 -7.78
C PRO A 305 -28.90 16.15 -7.21
N GLN A 306 -29.47 15.13 -7.86
CA GLN A 306 -30.70 14.48 -7.40
C GLN A 306 -30.39 13.35 -6.41
N SER A 307 -29.43 12.49 -6.73
CA SER A 307 -29.01 11.38 -5.86
C SER A 307 -28.05 11.84 -4.77
N GLY A 308 -27.28 12.92 -5.02
CA GLY A 308 -26.19 13.37 -4.16
C GLY A 308 -24.91 12.55 -4.29
N VAL A 309 -24.91 11.54 -5.16
CA VAL A 309 -23.83 10.56 -5.41
C VAL A 309 -23.30 10.74 -6.83
N GLY A 310 -22.06 10.38 -7.11
CA GLY A 310 -21.51 10.40 -8.47
C GLY A 310 -20.20 9.64 -8.63
N LEU A 311 -19.38 10.08 -9.58
CA LEU A 311 -18.09 9.46 -9.87
C LEU A 311 -17.10 9.62 -8.71
N ALA A 312 -17.19 10.71 -7.94
CA ALA A 312 -16.36 10.94 -6.77
C ALA A 312 -16.49 9.80 -5.75
N ASP A 313 -17.72 9.39 -5.41
CA ASP A 313 -17.98 8.30 -4.46
C ASP A 313 -17.45 6.96 -4.97
N LEU A 314 -17.51 6.69 -6.27
CA LEU A 314 -16.90 5.49 -6.86
C LEU A 314 -15.38 5.48 -6.69
N ILE A 315 -14.72 6.59 -7.01
CA ILE A 315 -13.27 6.72 -6.86
C ILE A 315 -12.89 6.43 -5.40
N LEU A 316 -13.58 7.09 -4.47
CA LEU A 316 -13.38 6.90 -3.04
C LEU A 316 -13.57 5.44 -2.60
N LEU A 317 -14.62 4.77 -3.09
CA LEU A 317 -14.89 3.36 -2.82
C LEU A 317 -13.79 2.43 -3.38
N ILE A 318 -13.28 2.70 -4.59
CA ILE A 318 -12.19 1.91 -5.18
C ILE A 318 -10.94 1.95 -4.30
N PHE A 319 -10.56 3.15 -3.82
CA PHE A 319 -9.40 3.30 -2.92
C PHE A 319 -9.64 2.65 -1.55
N HIS A 320 -10.86 2.79 -1.01
CA HIS A 320 -11.26 2.12 0.23
C HIS A 320 -11.08 0.60 0.11
N GLU A 321 -11.68 -0.01 -0.92
CA GLU A 321 -11.59 -1.46 -1.09
C GLU A 321 -10.15 -1.91 -1.35
N ALA A 322 -9.40 -1.21 -2.21
CA ALA A 322 -8.00 -1.55 -2.47
C ALA A 322 -7.11 -1.48 -1.23
N ARG A 323 -7.46 -0.64 -0.23
CA ARG A 323 -6.68 -0.52 1.00
C ARG A 323 -6.73 -1.77 1.88
N HIS A 324 -7.80 -2.56 1.81
CA HIS A 324 -7.93 -3.83 2.53
C HIS A 324 -6.86 -4.86 2.14
N VAL A 325 -6.18 -4.69 0.99
CA VAL A 325 -4.98 -5.49 0.63
C VAL A 325 -3.86 -5.31 1.67
N ASP A 326 -3.69 -4.09 2.19
CA ASP A 326 -2.62 -3.76 3.12
C ASP A 326 -3.07 -3.82 4.58
N LEU A 327 -4.25 -3.27 4.88
CA LEU A 327 -4.75 -3.12 6.24
C LEU A 327 -6.28 -3.29 6.27
N PRO A 328 -6.82 -4.24 7.06
CA PRO A 328 -8.26 -4.37 7.25
C PRO A 328 -8.80 -3.24 8.13
N HIS A 329 -10.11 -3.17 8.32
CA HIS A 329 -10.67 -2.44 9.45
C HIS A 329 -10.22 -3.08 10.78
N ASN A 330 -9.88 -2.25 11.78
CA ASN A 330 -9.45 -2.74 13.11
C ASN A 330 -10.44 -2.44 14.23
N CYS A 331 -11.60 -1.86 13.91
CA CYS A 331 -12.68 -1.61 14.86
C CYS A 331 -14.03 -2.05 14.28
N GLY A 332 -14.21 -3.35 14.09
CA GLY A 332 -15.39 -3.91 13.42
C GLY A 332 -15.43 -3.49 11.96
N THR A 333 -16.47 -2.77 11.55
CA THR A 333 -16.59 -2.20 10.19
C THR A 333 -16.00 -0.80 10.07
N LYS A 334 -15.26 -0.34 11.09
CA LYS A 334 -14.67 1.00 11.20
C LYS A 334 -13.15 0.93 11.39
N ASP A 335 -12.51 2.08 11.19
CA ASP A 335 -11.12 2.27 11.59
C ASP A 335 -11.05 2.83 13.02
N SER A 336 -9.99 2.52 13.77
CA SER A 336 -9.83 3.02 15.12
C SER A 336 -9.46 4.51 15.18
N SER A 337 -8.73 5.00 14.17
CA SER A 337 -8.22 6.37 14.06
C SER A 337 -7.67 6.65 12.66
N LEU A 338 -7.45 7.92 12.32
CA LEU A 338 -6.73 8.31 11.10
C LEU A 338 -5.28 7.78 11.05
N ASP A 339 -4.60 7.71 12.20
CA ASP A 339 -3.22 7.23 12.30
C ASP A 339 -3.08 5.73 11.96
N TYR A 340 -4.13 4.94 12.18
CA TYR A 340 -4.16 3.54 11.78
C TYR A 340 -4.06 3.38 10.25
N MET A 341 -4.52 4.39 9.49
CA MET A 341 -4.46 4.43 8.04
C MET A 341 -5.12 3.21 7.38
N GLY A 342 -6.27 2.79 7.91
CA GLY A 342 -7.13 1.76 7.31
C GLY A 342 -7.90 2.29 6.09
N ALA A 343 -8.91 1.52 5.65
CA ALA A 343 -9.66 1.84 4.44
C ALA A 343 -10.47 3.15 4.56
N TRP A 344 -11.08 3.42 5.73
CA TRP A 344 -11.81 4.68 5.94
C TRP A 344 -10.88 5.88 6.04
N ALA A 345 -9.70 5.72 6.62
CA ALA A 345 -8.68 6.78 6.63
C ALA A 345 -8.24 7.15 5.21
N VAL A 346 -8.01 6.17 4.33
CA VAL A 346 -7.71 6.43 2.91
C VAL A 346 -8.84 7.19 2.24
N GLN A 347 -10.09 6.77 2.44
CA GLN A 347 -11.26 7.45 1.87
C GLN A 347 -11.38 8.91 2.37
N TYR A 348 -11.18 9.13 3.67
CA TYR A 348 -11.15 10.46 4.28
C TYR A 348 -10.09 11.35 3.62
N TYR A 349 -8.83 10.90 3.56
CA TYR A 349 -7.73 11.71 3.03
C TYR A 349 -7.90 12.00 1.53
N MET A 350 -8.41 11.05 0.73
CA MET A 350 -8.72 11.33 -0.67
C MET A 350 -9.75 12.46 -0.81
N ALA A 351 -10.84 12.41 -0.04
CA ALA A 351 -11.88 13.44 -0.07
C ALA A 351 -11.35 14.80 0.43
N GLU A 352 -10.65 14.83 1.56
CA GLU A 352 -10.06 16.05 2.14
C GLU A 352 -9.03 16.69 1.19
N MET A 353 -8.13 15.90 0.62
CA MET A 353 -7.08 16.41 -0.26
C MET A 353 -7.65 16.91 -1.60
N MET A 354 -8.68 16.27 -2.16
CA MET A 354 -9.38 16.79 -3.35
C MET A 354 -10.15 18.09 -3.02
N ALA A 355 -10.81 18.15 -1.85
CA ALA A 355 -11.50 19.36 -1.40
C ALA A 355 -10.55 20.54 -1.19
N ALA A 356 -9.35 20.27 -0.67
CA ALA A 356 -8.29 21.26 -0.44
C ALA A 356 -7.50 21.63 -1.70
N GLY A 357 -7.75 20.97 -2.84
CA GLY A 357 -7.00 21.18 -4.09
C GLY A 357 -5.57 20.63 -4.07
N LYS A 358 -5.24 19.77 -3.10
CA LYS A 358 -3.95 19.05 -3.04
C LYS A 358 -3.90 17.89 -4.02
N ILE A 359 -5.06 17.30 -4.31
CA ILE A 359 -5.32 16.45 -5.47
C ILE A 359 -6.15 17.30 -6.43
N ASP A 360 -5.52 17.84 -7.46
CA ASP A 360 -6.17 18.61 -8.51
C ASP A 360 -6.74 17.68 -9.59
N VAL A 361 -8.07 17.74 -9.71
CA VAL A 361 -8.86 17.03 -10.72
C VAL A 361 -9.76 18.00 -11.50
N GLY A 362 -9.40 19.29 -11.55
CA GLY A 362 -10.14 20.31 -12.30
C GLY A 362 -11.45 20.71 -11.64
N LEU A 363 -11.49 20.76 -10.29
CA LEU A 363 -12.70 21.15 -9.53
C LEU A 363 -12.82 22.67 -9.34
N ALA A 364 -11.80 23.45 -9.72
CA ALA A 364 -11.79 24.90 -9.53
C ALA A 364 -13.00 25.57 -10.21
N GLY A 365 -13.70 26.44 -9.47
CA GLY A 365 -14.89 27.14 -9.97
C GLY A 365 -16.20 26.33 -9.89
N THR A 366 -16.18 25.11 -9.36
CA THR A 366 -17.39 24.29 -9.12
C THR A 366 -17.81 24.35 -7.63
N ASN A 367 -18.94 23.71 -7.29
CA ASN A 367 -19.35 23.48 -5.90
C ASN A 367 -18.88 22.11 -5.35
N TYR A 368 -18.08 21.37 -6.12
CA TYR A 368 -17.62 20.04 -5.75
C TYR A 368 -16.63 20.01 -4.58
N PRO A 369 -15.71 20.99 -4.42
CA PRO A 369 -14.84 21.02 -3.24
C PRO A 369 -15.62 21.10 -1.91
N GLN A 370 -16.71 21.87 -1.85
CA GLN A 370 -17.54 21.96 -0.65
C GLN A 370 -18.25 20.63 -0.34
N TYR A 371 -18.70 19.93 -1.37
CA TYR A 371 -19.28 18.60 -1.21
C TYR A 371 -18.25 17.59 -0.68
N LEU A 372 -17.04 17.56 -1.24
CA LEU A 372 -15.97 16.67 -0.78
C LEU A 372 -15.52 16.98 0.65
N ALA A 373 -15.49 18.25 1.03
CA ALA A 373 -15.22 18.66 2.41
C ALA A 373 -16.31 18.15 3.38
N ALA A 374 -17.59 18.25 2.98
CA ALA A 374 -18.70 17.72 3.77
C ALA A 374 -18.63 16.18 3.88
N LEU A 375 -18.30 15.49 2.79
CA LEU A 375 -18.11 14.04 2.78
C LEU A 375 -16.95 13.60 3.67
N ALA A 376 -15.80 14.31 3.62
CA ALA A 376 -14.67 14.04 4.52
C ALA A 376 -15.08 14.20 5.99
N ALA A 377 -15.83 15.25 6.33
CA ALA A 377 -16.35 15.46 7.68
C ALA A 377 -17.33 14.35 8.10
N GLU A 378 -18.21 13.88 7.22
CA GLU A 378 -19.12 12.77 7.48
C GLU A 378 -18.36 11.46 7.71
N ILE A 379 -17.35 11.14 6.89
CA ILE A 379 -16.51 9.96 7.06
C ILE A 379 -15.85 9.99 8.44
N LEU A 380 -15.26 11.14 8.80
CA LEU A 380 -14.61 11.32 10.11
C LEU A 380 -15.58 11.08 11.28
N ALA A 381 -16.79 11.64 11.18
CA ALA A 381 -17.80 11.52 12.24
C ALA A 381 -18.42 10.11 12.36
N THR A 382 -18.50 9.34 11.27
CA THR A 382 -19.31 8.11 11.24
C THR A 382 -18.50 6.84 11.11
N ARG A 383 -17.28 6.89 10.58
CA ARG A 383 -16.49 5.71 10.16
C ARG A 383 -15.29 5.40 11.05
N PHE A 384 -15.12 6.15 12.12
CA PHE A 384 -14.12 5.90 13.16
C PHE A 384 -14.78 5.56 14.51
N CYS A 385 -14.08 4.81 15.35
CA CYS A 385 -14.60 4.37 16.65
C CYS A 385 -14.35 5.35 17.79
N ASN A 386 -13.32 6.19 17.73
CA ASN A 386 -12.85 6.98 18.86
C ASN A 386 -12.40 8.39 18.44
N GLU A 387 -13.31 9.22 17.94
CA GLU A 387 -13.05 10.65 17.75
C GLU A 387 -14.06 11.53 18.49
#